data_AF-C8RXK4-F1
#
_entry.id   AF-C8RXK4-F1
#
_cell.length_a   1.000
_cell.length_b   1.000
_cell.length_c   1.000
_cell.angle_alpha   90.00
_cell.angle_beta   90.00
_cell.angle_gamma   90.00
#
_symmetry.space_group_name_H-M   'P 1'
#
loop_
_entity.id
_entity.type
_entity.pdbx_description
1 polymer ?
#
loop_
_entity_poly.entity_id
_entity_poly.type
_entity_poly.pdbx_seq_one_letter_code
_entity_poly.pdbx_strand_id
1 'polypeptide(L)'
;MRPSPAKLADLLDSWAGAGRAAVIETGAEVLVKNLTLSQAQELFQFSDEASLHTVAVDTGGEETGIDGLVEAFAPFEMRISKPTGGYTHILTATALRDWLRNDRRDGQSVLAIPGIDVPVDTLSMRLAPWGDESEFIPTRIDANPRKLVRETGDSRMVVSDLSPWLLRDQDLVLNAPSPHVQAWCDLSAVRLTHCLADEVDHDGRFSFRGPPVVRFGQATGMKRLEPVDFRSLQTLAMWVYDNNSDAETRRSLVAAEIARSAFPDEEPARIAALAPNFLEGARIAHQVGLNKVSLDTLRALADLRKTVSDETARFSEATRQLSTSVAGAVFTGIGVMAARLSLPVEGTAFSVAVFVVGVVLLLYVWAVIWNGYRFMAIQKQLRLDWRQRLYRYLQKEEYDLLVTSPAESAERAYTWAARFAIAIAVFLLLGLSVVAFSDAFSAALRGEAMTDLPVTGTSAAP
;
A
#
# COMPACT_ATOMS: atom_id res chain seq x y z
N MET A 1 -49.24 0.64 -18.65
CA MET A 1 -49.44 -0.81 -18.92
C MET A 1 -48.06 -1.43 -18.92
N ARG A 2 -47.82 -2.52 -18.15
CA ARG A 2 -46.50 -3.17 -18.13
C ARG A 2 -46.15 -3.72 -19.53
N PRO A 3 -44.89 -3.65 -19.98
CA PRO A 3 -44.47 -4.22 -21.25
C PRO A 3 -44.76 -5.74 -21.27
N SER A 4 -45.14 -6.26 -22.42
CA SER A 4 -45.59 -7.66 -22.56
C SER A 4 -44.57 -8.72 -22.09
N PRO A 5 -43.24 -8.56 -22.28
CA PRO A 5 -42.26 -9.49 -21.73
C PRO A 5 -42.23 -9.54 -20.19
N ALA A 6 -42.61 -8.47 -19.50
CA ALA A 6 -42.61 -8.42 -18.04
C ALA A 6 -43.73 -9.29 -17.44
N LYS A 7 -44.90 -9.31 -18.08
CA LYS A 7 -46.00 -10.18 -17.66
C LYS A 7 -45.65 -11.65 -17.84
N LEU A 8 -45.00 -11.98 -18.95
CA LEU A 8 -44.51 -13.34 -19.23
C LEU A 8 -43.49 -13.77 -18.16
N ALA A 9 -42.54 -12.90 -17.82
CA ALA A 9 -41.57 -13.16 -16.75
C ALA A 9 -42.26 -13.39 -15.39
N ASP A 10 -43.20 -12.52 -15.01
CA ASP A 10 -43.97 -12.64 -13.76
C ASP A 10 -44.73 -13.99 -13.71
N LEU A 11 -45.35 -14.41 -14.82
CA LEU A 11 -46.05 -15.69 -14.95
C LEU A 11 -45.09 -16.86 -14.72
N LEU A 12 -43.96 -16.89 -15.43
CA LEU A 12 -42.98 -17.96 -15.36
C LEU A 12 -42.35 -18.09 -13.97
N ASP A 13 -41.94 -16.98 -13.36
CA ASP A 13 -41.40 -16.99 -11.99
C ASP A 13 -42.47 -17.42 -10.97
N SER A 14 -43.74 -17.05 -11.17
CA SER A 14 -44.84 -17.51 -10.29
C SER A 14 -45.07 -19.02 -10.40
N TRP A 15 -45.00 -19.59 -11.60
CA TRP A 15 -45.19 -21.02 -11.83
C TRP A 15 -44.02 -21.84 -11.29
N ALA A 16 -42.79 -21.38 -11.54
CA ALA A 16 -41.59 -21.99 -10.99
C ALA A 16 -41.61 -21.96 -9.44
N GLY A 17 -41.94 -20.81 -8.85
CA GLY A 17 -42.00 -20.63 -7.40
C GLY A 17 -43.09 -21.47 -6.72
N ALA A 18 -44.22 -21.69 -7.40
CA ALA A 18 -45.32 -22.52 -6.91
C ALA A 18 -45.14 -24.03 -7.23
N GLY A 19 -44.05 -24.42 -7.91
CA GLY A 19 -43.82 -25.80 -8.36
C GLY A 19 -44.85 -26.30 -9.37
N ARG A 20 -45.53 -25.39 -10.08
CA ARG A 20 -46.58 -25.70 -11.08
C ARG A 20 -46.01 -26.11 -12.43
N ALA A 21 -44.79 -25.66 -12.74
CA ALA A 21 -44.08 -26.00 -13.96
C ALA A 21 -42.57 -25.98 -13.68
N ALA A 22 -41.81 -26.79 -14.42
CA ALA A 22 -40.35 -26.70 -14.39
C ALA A 22 -39.88 -25.73 -15.48
N VAL A 23 -39.28 -24.61 -15.07
CA VAL A 23 -38.77 -23.57 -15.98
C VAL A 23 -37.24 -23.66 -16.03
N ILE A 24 -36.69 -23.84 -17.23
CA ILE A 24 -35.26 -23.92 -17.48
C ILE A 24 -34.92 -22.89 -18.55
N GLU A 25 -34.07 -21.92 -18.21
CA GLU A 25 -33.66 -20.87 -19.14
C GLU A 25 -32.19 -21.06 -19.55
N THR A 26 -31.95 -21.05 -20.86
CA THR A 26 -30.62 -21.11 -21.48
C THR A 26 -30.30 -19.77 -22.14
N GLY A 27 -29.14 -19.61 -22.77
CA GLY A 27 -28.81 -18.38 -23.49
C GLY A 27 -29.79 -18.04 -24.64
N ALA A 28 -30.28 -19.05 -25.35
CA ALA A 28 -31.12 -18.88 -26.54
C ALA A 28 -32.61 -19.11 -26.30
N GLU A 29 -32.98 -19.92 -25.31
CA GLU A 29 -34.36 -20.39 -25.15
C GLU A 29 -34.79 -20.52 -23.69
N VAL A 30 -36.10 -20.44 -23.45
CA VAL A 30 -36.75 -20.82 -22.18
C VAL A 30 -37.61 -22.05 -22.40
N LEU A 31 -37.32 -23.11 -21.67
CA LEU A 31 -38.05 -24.37 -21.67
C LEU A 31 -38.98 -24.41 -20.46
N VAL A 32 -40.26 -24.70 -20.69
CA VAL A 32 -41.26 -24.84 -19.63
C VAL A 32 -41.92 -26.20 -19.76
N LYS A 33 -41.73 -27.07 -18.76
CA LYS A 33 -42.17 -28.47 -18.80
C LYS A 33 -43.33 -28.75 -17.86
N ASN A 34 -44.03 -29.85 -18.14
CA ASN A 34 -45.16 -30.38 -17.36
C ASN A 34 -46.40 -29.47 -17.36
N LEU A 35 -46.70 -28.88 -18.51
CA LEU A 35 -47.82 -27.95 -18.64
C LEU A 35 -49.14 -28.67 -18.97
N THR A 36 -50.22 -28.23 -18.33
CA THR A 36 -51.59 -28.56 -18.75
C THR A 36 -51.97 -27.82 -20.02
N LEU A 37 -53.07 -28.22 -20.69
CA LEU A 37 -53.59 -27.50 -21.86
C LEU A 37 -53.83 -26.01 -21.57
N SER A 38 -54.50 -25.71 -20.45
CA SER A 38 -54.82 -24.34 -20.06
C SER A 38 -53.57 -23.50 -19.84
N GLN A 39 -52.53 -24.07 -19.22
CA GLN A 39 -51.25 -23.38 -19.02
C GLN A 39 -50.50 -23.20 -20.34
N ALA A 40 -50.50 -24.19 -21.22
CA ALA A 40 -49.87 -24.07 -22.54
C ALA A 40 -50.53 -22.95 -23.37
N GLN A 41 -51.86 -22.88 -23.38
CA GLN A 41 -52.63 -21.82 -24.05
C GLN A 41 -52.34 -20.43 -23.45
N GLU A 42 -52.34 -20.32 -22.12
CA GLU A 42 -52.01 -19.07 -21.42
C GLU A 42 -50.58 -18.61 -21.78
N LEU A 43 -49.62 -19.53 -21.79
CA LEU A 43 -48.23 -19.21 -22.10
C LEU A 43 -48.01 -18.82 -23.57
N PHE A 44 -48.74 -19.43 -24.51
CA PHE A 44 -48.76 -18.97 -25.91
C PHE A 44 -49.26 -17.53 -26.01
N GLN A 45 -50.36 -17.20 -25.34
CA GLN A 45 -50.91 -15.84 -25.36
C GLN A 45 -49.90 -14.81 -24.85
N PHE A 46 -49.28 -15.05 -23.70
CA PHE A 46 -48.29 -14.12 -23.14
C PHE A 46 -47.01 -14.03 -23.98
N SER A 47 -46.61 -15.11 -24.63
CA SER A 47 -45.43 -15.11 -25.50
C SER A 47 -45.68 -14.38 -26.82
N ASP A 48 -46.87 -14.52 -27.40
CA ASP A 48 -47.31 -13.76 -28.57
C ASP A 48 -47.43 -12.26 -28.26
N GLU A 49 -48.02 -11.90 -27.11
CA GLU A 49 -48.02 -10.52 -26.61
C GLU A 49 -46.58 -9.97 -26.51
N ALA A 50 -45.63 -10.79 -26.07
CA ALA A 50 -44.20 -10.45 -25.94
C ALA A 50 -43.43 -10.49 -27.27
N SER A 51 -44.09 -10.84 -28.39
CA SER A 51 -43.46 -11.03 -29.71
C SER A 51 -42.32 -12.05 -29.69
N LEU A 52 -42.45 -13.10 -28.88
CA LEU A 52 -41.48 -14.19 -28.77
C LEU A 52 -41.99 -15.43 -29.47
N HIS A 53 -41.15 -16.01 -30.33
CA HIS A 53 -41.47 -17.25 -31.03
C HIS A 53 -41.55 -18.40 -30.03
N THR A 54 -42.69 -19.11 -30.03
CA THR A 54 -42.98 -20.18 -29.07
C THR A 54 -43.52 -21.40 -29.79
N VAL A 55 -43.06 -22.58 -29.38
CA VAL A 55 -43.49 -23.88 -29.90
C VAL A 55 -43.83 -24.79 -28.73
N ALA A 56 -44.89 -25.59 -28.85
CA ALA A 56 -45.19 -26.66 -27.90
C ALA A 56 -44.71 -28.00 -28.45
N VAL A 57 -44.25 -28.87 -27.56
CA VAL A 57 -43.89 -30.26 -27.82
C VAL A 57 -44.80 -31.13 -26.97
N ASP A 58 -45.49 -32.06 -27.61
CA ASP A 58 -46.38 -32.99 -26.93
C ASP A 58 -45.65 -34.22 -26.36
N THR A 59 -46.40 -35.14 -25.76
CA THR A 59 -45.88 -36.42 -25.25
C THR A 59 -45.36 -37.37 -26.32
N GLY A 60 -45.78 -37.19 -27.58
CA GLY A 60 -45.27 -37.90 -28.76
C GLY A 60 -43.93 -37.33 -29.27
N GLY A 61 -43.52 -36.16 -28.78
CA GLY A 61 -42.34 -35.45 -29.24
C GLY A 61 -42.58 -34.64 -30.51
N GLU A 62 -43.84 -34.44 -30.92
CA GLU A 62 -44.19 -33.66 -32.09
C GLU A 62 -44.33 -32.17 -31.74
N GLU A 63 -43.76 -31.31 -32.59
CA GLU A 63 -43.86 -29.86 -32.44
C GLU A 63 -45.19 -29.35 -32.98
N THR A 64 -45.91 -28.60 -32.15
CA THR A 64 -47.25 -28.11 -32.43
C THR A 64 -47.41 -26.64 -32.04
N GLY A 65 -48.25 -25.93 -32.80
CA GLY A 65 -48.66 -24.56 -32.51
C GLY A 65 -49.89 -24.54 -31.59
N ILE A 66 -50.40 -23.33 -31.32
CA ILE A 66 -51.58 -23.13 -30.45
C ILE A 66 -52.80 -23.94 -30.92
N ASP A 67 -53.00 -24.06 -32.23
CA ASP A 67 -54.16 -24.73 -32.84
C ASP A 67 -54.11 -26.27 -32.68
N GLY A 68 -52.94 -26.85 -32.44
CA GLY A 68 -52.76 -28.28 -32.27
C GLY A 68 -52.69 -28.72 -30.81
N LEU A 69 -52.97 -27.82 -29.86
CA LEU A 69 -53.04 -28.15 -28.44
C LEU A 69 -54.35 -28.87 -28.10
N VAL A 70 -54.26 -30.15 -27.74
CA VAL A 70 -55.40 -30.99 -27.33
C VAL A 70 -55.09 -31.65 -25.98
N GLU A 71 -56.05 -31.65 -25.05
CA GLU A 71 -55.87 -32.17 -23.68
C GLU A 71 -55.29 -33.59 -23.64
N ALA A 72 -55.66 -34.43 -24.63
CA ALA A 72 -55.19 -35.81 -24.74
C ALA A 72 -53.67 -35.95 -24.95
N PHE A 73 -52.98 -34.87 -25.35
CA PHE A 73 -51.56 -34.86 -25.64
C PHE A 73 -50.71 -34.23 -24.52
N ALA A 74 -51.36 -33.74 -23.45
CA ALA A 74 -50.69 -33.25 -22.26
C ALA A 74 -49.95 -34.39 -21.52
N PRO A 75 -48.89 -34.09 -20.74
CA PRO A 75 -48.33 -32.77 -20.50
C PRO A 75 -47.49 -32.23 -21.67
N PHE A 76 -47.51 -30.90 -21.82
CA PHE A 76 -46.72 -30.21 -22.85
C PHE A 76 -45.38 -29.70 -22.32
N GLU A 77 -44.38 -29.64 -23.21
CA GLU A 77 -43.16 -28.85 -23.07
C GLU A 77 -43.23 -27.66 -24.01
N MET A 78 -43.08 -26.44 -23.50
CA MET A 78 -43.04 -25.22 -24.30
C MET A 78 -41.61 -24.73 -24.46
N ARG A 79 -41.23 -24.34 -25.68
CA ARG A 79 -39.95 -23.70 -26.00
C ARG A 79 -40.18 -22.29 -26.48
N ILE A 80 -39.64 -21.32 -25.76
CA ILE A 80 -39.74 -19.88 -26.09
C ILE A 80 -38.35 -19.42 -26.55
N SER A 81 -38.24 -18.99 -27.80
CA SER A 81 -37.00 -18.47 -28.37
C SER A 81 -36.77 -17.03 -27.93
N LYS A 82 -35.59 -16.75 -27.37
CA LYS A 82 -35.17 -15.40 -26.97
C LYS A 82 -34.53 -14.66 -28.13
N PRO A 83 -34.57 -13.31 -28.14
CA PRO A 83 -33.88 -12.52 -29.15
C PRO A 83 -32.37 -12.82 -29.16
N THR A 84 -31.82 -13.03 -30.34
CA THR A 84 -30.37 -13.16 -30.56
C THR A 84 -29.77 -11.80 -30.87
N GLY A 85 -28.64 -11.44 -30.25
CA GLY A 85 -28.00 -10.14 -30.49
C GLY A 85 -26.79 -9.88 -29.60
N GLY A 86 -26.36 -8.61 -29.52
CA GLY A 86 -25.18 -8.18 -28.75
C GLY A 86 -25.32 -8.23 -27.22
N TYR A 87 -26.53 -8.51 -26.71
CA TYR A 87 -26.85 -8.55 -25.28
C TYR A 87 -27.34 -9.92 -24.82
N THR A 88 -27.12 -10.22 -23.55
CA THR A 88 -27.63 -11.42 -22.90
C THR A 88 -29.04 -11.13 -22.45
N HIS A 89 -30.01 -11.75 -23.12
CA HIS A 89 -31.41 -11.64 -22.75
C HIS A 89 -31.70 -12.60 -21.61
N ILE A 90 -32.22 -12.09 -20.50
CA ILE A 90 -32.63 -12.88 -19.34
C ILE A 90 -34.09 -12.59 -19.07
N LEU A 91 -34.94 -13.62 -19.16
CA LEU A 91 -36.39 -13.49 -19.00
C LEU A 91 -36.81 -13.62 -17.54
N THR A 92 -36.31 -14.62 -16.81
CA THR A 92 -36.75 -14.92 -15.43
C THR A 92 -35.77 -14.42 -14.37
N ALA A 93 -36.28 -14.04 -13.19
CA ALA A 93 -35.45 -13.66 -12.05
C ALA A 93 -34.61 -14.85 -11.54
N THR A 94 -35.11 -16.07 -11.72
CA THR A 94 -34.38 -17.31 -11.41
C THR A 94 -33.14 -17.47 -12.29
N ALA A 95 -33.27 -17.30 -13.61
CA ALA A 95 -32.14 -17.33 -14.52
C ALA A 95 -31.11 -16.24 -14.23
N LEU A 96 -31.55 -15.03 -13.84
CA LEU A 96 -30.65 -13.97 -13.42
C LEU A 96 -29.80 -14.39 -12.21
N ARG A 97 -30.40 -15.03 -11.19
CA ARG A 97 -29.65 -15.50 -10.02
C ARG A 97 -28.60 -16.53 -10.40
N ASP A 98 -28.93 -17.45 -11.28
CA ASP A 98 -28.00 -18.50 -11.73
C ASP A 98 -26.88 -17.93 -12.59
N TRP A 99 -27.21 -16.99 -13.48
CA TRP A 99 -26.21 -16.25 -14.26
C TRP A 99 -25.25 -15.47 -13.35
N LEU A 100 -25.78 -14.76 -12.35
CA LEU A 100 -24.96 -13.97 -11.41
C LEU A 100 -24.09 -14.83 -10.48
N ARG A 101 -24.46 -16.09 -10.22
CA ARG A 101 -23.66 -17.04 -9.43
C ARG A 101 -22.46 -17.58 -10.19
N ASN A 102 -22.53 -17.60 -11.52
CA ASN A 102 -21.44 -18.07 -12.36
C ASN A 102 -20.38 -16.98 -12.53
N ASP A 103 -19.18 -17.23 -12.01
CA ASP A 103 -18.04 -16.29 -12.09
C ASP A 103 -17.54 -16.10 -13.54
N ARG A 104 -17.84 -17.06 -14.43
CA ARG A 104 -17.54 -16.98 -15.87
C ARG A 104 -18.69 -16.28 -16.59
N ARG A 105 -18.64 -14.96 -16.60
CA ARG A 105 -19.49 -14.13 -17.46
C ARG A 105 -18.84 -14.07 -18.83
N ASP A 106 -19.61 -14.32 -19.89
CA ASP A 106 -19.11 -14.43 -21.28
C ASP A 106 -18.65 -13.09 -21.90
N GLY A 107 -17.96 -12.24 -21.13
CA GLY A 107 -17.53 -10.90 -21.51
C GLY A 107 -18.69 -9.89 -21.65
N GLN A 108 -19.93 -10.35 -21.55
CA GLN A 108 -21.12 -9.51 -21.69
C GLN A 108 -21.33 -8.64 -20.46
N SER A 109 -21.40 -7.32 -20.69
CA SER A 109 -21.56 -6.30 -19.66
C SER A 109 -22.97 -5.70 -19.63
N VAL A 110 -23.86 -6.09 -20.53
CA VAL A 110 -25.24 -5.60 -20.60
C VAL A 110 -26.19 -6.79 -20.60
N LEU A 111 -27.13 -6.79 -19.67
CA LEU A 111 -28.18 -7.78 -19.52
C LEU A 111 -29.51 -7.13 -19.89
N ALA A 112 -30.16 -7.66 -20.93
CA ALA A 112 -31.49 -7.22 -21.34
C ALA A 112 -32.53 -7.96 -20.49
N ILE A 113 -33.24 -7.21 -19.64
CA ILE A 113 -34.18 -7.73 -18.64
C ILE A 113 -35.58 -7.15 -18.88
N PRO A 114 -36.64 -7.99 -18.88
CA PRO A 114 -38.00 -7.52 -19.02
C PRO A 114 -38.49 -6.78 -17.77
N GLY A 115 -39.31 -5.74 -17.96
CA GLY A 115 -39.98 -5.04 -16.84
C GLY A 115 -39.07 -4.11 -16.04
N ILE A 116 -37.89 -3.78 -16.55
CA ILE A 116 -37.08 -2.66 -16.07
C ILE A 116 -37.45 -1.42 -16.87
N ASP A 117 -37.92 -0.36 -16.19
CA ASP A 117 -38.24 0.92 -16.85
C ASP A 117 -37.01 1.83 -16.93
N VAL A 118 -36.11 1.75 -15.94
CA VAL A 118 -34.90 2.56 -15.83
C VAL A 118 -33.69 1.64 -15.68
N PRO A 119 -32.67 1.75 -16.55
CA PRO A 119 -31.48 0.93 -16.44
C PRO A 119 -30.81 1.03 -15.07
N VAL A 120 -30.34 -0.10 -14.54
CA VAL A 120 -29.54 -0.14 -13.30
C VAL A 120 -28.09 -0.41 -13.67
N ASP A 121 -27.26 0.62 -13.48
CA ASP A 121 -25.84 0.58 -13.79
C ASP A 121 -25.02 0.23 -12.55
N THR A 122 -24.32 -0.89 -12.63
CA THR A 122 -23.19 -1.21 -11.76
C THR A 122 -21.89 -0.70 -12.40
N LEU A 123 -20.74 -0.90 -11.76
CA LEU A 123 -19.48 -0.50 -12.35
C LEU A 123 -19.20 -1.26 -13.66
N SER A 124 -19.40 -2.58 -13.67
CA SER A 124 -19.04 -3.43 -14.82
C SER A 124 -20.22 -4.11 -15.52
N MET A 125 -21.45 -3.87 -15.09
CA MET A 125 -22.65 -4.49 -15.65
C MET A 125 -23.85 -3.52 -15.65
N ARG A 126 -24.63 -3.51 -16.73
CA ARG A 126 -25.91 -2.80 -16.84
C ARG A 126 -27.06 -3.79 -16.90
N LEU A 127 -28.08 -3.57 -16.08
CA LEU A 127 -29.41 -4.20 -16.21
C LEU A 127 -30.29 -3.25 -17.03
N ALA A 128 -30.51 -3.57 -18.29
CA ALA A 128 -31.19 -2.71 -19.25
C ALA A 128 -32.60 -3.23 -19.59
N PRO A 129 -33.56 -2.35 -19.95
CA PRO A 129 -34.80 -2.77 -20.59
C PRO A 129 -34.53 -3.55 -21.88
N TRP A 130 -35.45 -4.41 -22.28
CA TRP A 130 -35.44 -4.98 -23.63
C TRP A 130 -35.57 -3.89 -24.68
N GLY A 131 -34.68 -3.91 -25.69
CA GLY A 131 -34.61 -2.90 -26.74
C GLY A 131 -33.79 -1.66 -26.41
N ASP A 132 -33.14 -1.61 -25.23
CA ASP A 132 -32.18 -0.55 -24.93
C ASP A 132 -30.87 -0.77 -25.69
N GLU A 133 -30.55 0.16 -26.60
CA GLU A 133 -29.33 0.15 -27.41
C GLU A 133 -28.27 1.13 -26.88
N SER A 134 -28.48 1.71 -25.70
CA SER A 134 -27.56 2.68 -25.13
C SER A 134 -26.19 2.07 -24.83
N GLU A 135 -25.13 2.80 -25.17
CA GLU A 135 -23.77 2.35 -24.92
C GLU A 135 -23.50 2.25 -23.41
N PHE A 136 -22.81 1.18 -23.01
CA PHE A 136 -22.35 0.97 -21.64
C PHE A 136 -20.87 0.60 -21.66
N ILE A 137 -20.06 1.45 -21.02
CA ILE A 137 -18.63 1.21 -20.85
C ILE A 137 -18.40 0.67 -19.44
N PRO A 138 -17.95 -0.59 -19.27
CA PRO A 138 -17.69 -1.15 -17.96
C PRO A 138 -16.41 -0.56 -17.32
N THR A 139 -16.51 -0.22 -16.04
CA THR A 139 -15.39 0.17 -15.18
C THR A 139 -15.09 -0.96 -14.20
N ARG A 140 -13.83 -1.09 -13.77
CA ARG A 140 -13.41 -2.12 -12.82
C ARG A 140 -12.77 -1.52 -11.57
N ILE A 141 -12.93 -2.24 -10.46
CA ILE A 141 -12.16 -2.04 -9.24
C ILE A 141 -10.95 -2.95 -9.30
N ASP A 142 -9.78 -2.37 -9.09
CA ASP A 142 -8.50 -3.11 -9.12
C ASP A 142 -8.30 -4.00 -7.89
N ALA A 143 -8.94 -3.64 -6.77
CA ALA A 143 -8.84 -4.38 -5.52
C ALA A 143 -9.55 -5.74 -5.61
N ASN A 144 -8.84 -6.81 -5.21
CA ASN A 144 -9.35 -8.18 -5.27
C ASN A 144 -9.66 -8.69 -3.85
N PRO A 145 -10.94 -8.80 -3.45
CA PRO A 145 -11.32 -9.26 -2.11
C PRO A 145 -10.78 -10.64 -1.73
N ARG A 146 -10.60 -11.56 -2.71
CA ARG A 146 -10.07 -12.91 -2.44
C ARG A 146 -8.64 -12.92 -1.91
N LYS A 147 -7.89 -11.82 -2.10
CA LYS A 147 -6.55 -11.67 -1.53
C LYS A 147 -6.59 -11.24 -0.06
N LEU A 148 -7.71 -10.66 0.38
CA LEU A 148 -7.85 -10.03 1.69
C LEU A 148 -8.71 -10.85 2.66
N VAL A 149 -9.68 -11.60 2.14
CA VAL A 149 -10.61 -12.43 2.92
C VAL A 149 -10.14 -13.88 2.90
N ARG A 150 -10.10 -14.52 4.06
CA ARG A 150 -9.76 -15.94 4.18
C ARG A 150 -11.02 -16.77 3.95
N GLU A 151 -10.99 -17.64 2.96
CA GLU A 151 -12.06 -18.62 2.72
C GLU A 151 -11.62 -20.02 3.16
N THR A 152 -12.50 -20.76 3.85
CA THR A 152 -12.34 -22.20 4.06
C THR A 152 -13.39 -22.94 3.22
N GLY A 153 -12.99 -23.92 2.41
CA GLY A 153 -13.90 -24.71 1.58
C GLY A 153 -13.61 -24.67 0.07
N ASP A 154 -14.25 -25.59 -0.65
CA ASP A 154 -14.06 -25.78 -2.11
C ASP A 154 -14.95 -24.84 -2.95
N SER A 155 -16.05 -24.34 -2.39
CA SER A 155 -16.95 -23.37 -3.02
C SER A 155 -16.51 -21.93 -2.74
N ARG A 156 -16.29 -21.14 -3.80
CA ARG A 156 -15.88 -19.73 -3.68
C ARG A 156 -17.08 -18.83 -3.39
N MET A 157 -17.14 -18.30 -2.17
CA MET A 157 -18.19 -17.41 -1.70
C MET A 157 -17.81 -15.93 -1.81
N VAL A 158 -16.54 -15.63 -1.67
CA VAL A 158 -15.94 -14.31 -1.91
C VAL A 158 -15.67 -14.16 -3.41
N VAL A 159 -16.11 -13.04 -3.98
CA VAL A 159 -15.91 -12.74 -5.40
C VAL A 159 -14.54 -12.08 -5.60
N SER A 160 -13.89 -12.35 -6.72
CA SER A 160 -12.64 -11.67 -7.08
C SER A 160 -12.85 -10.27 -7.65
N ASP A 161 -14.05 -10.01 -8.17
CA ASP A 161 -14.44 -8.74 -8.78
C ASP A 161 -15.74 -8.23 -8.13
N LEU A 162 -15.66 -7.04 -7.55
CA LEU A 162 -16.78 -6.35 -6.91
C LEU A 162 -17.58 -5.45 -7.86
N SER A 163 -17.02 -5.12 -9.03
CA SER A 163 -17.61 -4.18 -9.97
C SER A 163 -19.04 -4.52 -10.43
N PRO A 164 -19.45 -5.78 -10.58
CA PRO A 164 -20.84 -6.06 -10.96
C PRO A 164 -21.83 -6.04 -9.78
N TRP A 165 -21.33 -5.86 -8.57
CA TRP A 165 -22.10 -5.82 -7.33
C TRP A 165 -22.18 -4.40 -6.76
N LEU A 166 -21.39 -3.46 -7.30
CA LEU A 166 -21.37 -2.09 -6.85
C LEU A 166 -22.10 -1.18 -7.83
N LEU A 167 -23.07 -0.40 -7.35
CA LEU A 167 -23.74 0.61 -8.16
C LEU A 167 -22.74 1.67 -8.63
N ARG A 168 -22.90 2.11 -9.88
CA ARG A 168 -22.15 3.27 -10.39
C ARG A 168 -22.65 4.56 -9.75
N ASP A 169 -23.96 4.72 -9.67
CA ASP A 169 -24.61 5.80 -8.93
C ASP A 169 -25.04 5.29 -7.55
N GLN A 170 -24.29 5.68 -6.52
CA GLN A 170 -24.60 5.34 -5.13
C GLN A 170 -25.87 6.05 -4.63
N ASP A 171 -26.31 7.10 -5.33
CA ASP A 171 -27.51 7.85 -5.00
C ASP A 171 -28.78 7.34 -5.69
N LEU A 172 -28.67 6.31 -6.54
CA LEU A 172 -29.79 5.66 -7.19
C LEU A 172 -30.78 5.12 -6.15
N VAL A 173 -32.03 5.55 -6.25
CA VAL A 173 -33.10 5.12 -5.34
C VAL A 173 -33.85 3.95 -5.95
N LEU A 174 -33.65 2.75 -5.41
CA LEU A 174 -34.31 1.52 -5.85
C LEU A 174 -35.61 1.28 -5.06
N ASN A 175 -36.58 2.17 -5.21
CA ASN A 175 -37.90 2.01 -4.57
C ASN A 175 -38.71 0.93 -5.29
N ALA A 176 -39.19 -0.07 -4.55
CA ALA A 176 -40.01 -1.17 -5.08
C ALA A 176 -39.44 -1.78 -6.39
N PRO A 177 -38.21 -2.34 -6.34
CA PRO A 177 -37.52 -2.84 -7.52
C PRO A 177 -38.29 -3.97 -8.21
N SER A 178 -38.08 -4.14 -9.52
CA SER A 178 -38.56 -5.31 -10.23
C SER A 178 -38.00 -6.60 -9.61
N PRO A 179 -38.64 -7.78 -9.79
CA PRO A 179 -38.16 -9.04 -9.26
C PRO A 179 -36.69 -9.35 -9.62
N HIS A 180 -36.26 -8.97 -10.82
CA HIS A 180 -34.88 -9.10 -11.28
C HIS A 180 -33.92 -8.17 -10.54
N VAL A 181 -34.26 -6.89 -10.40
CA VAL A 181 -33.44 -5.93 -9.66
C VAL A 181 -33.35 -6.34 -8.19
N GLN A 182 -34.45 -6.81 -7.58
CA GLN A 182 -34.44 -7.36 -6.22
C GLN A 182 -33.53 -8.59 -6.11
N ALA A 183 -33.57 -9.50 -7.09
CA ALA A 183 -32.70 -10.67 -7.10
C ALA A 183 -31.21 -10.29 -7.18
N TRP A 184 -30.87 -9.25 -7.94
CA TRP A 184 -29.53 -8.69 -7.96
C TRP A 184 -29.17 -8.04 -6.62
N CYS A 185 -30.04 -7.20 -6.04
CA CYS A 185 -29.80 -6.57 -4.73
C CYS A 185 -29.53 -7.59 -3.63
N ASP A 186 -30.35 -8.64 -3.54
CA ASP A 186 -30.21 -9.72 -2.56
C ASP A 186 -28.86 -10.41 -2.67
N LEU A 187 -28.46 -10.77 -3.90
CA LEU A 187 -27.19 -11.46 -4.11
C LEU A 187 -26.00 -10.52 -3.91
N SER A 188 -26.12 -9.27 -4.36
CA SER A 188 -25.14 -8.22 -4.13
C SER A 188 -24.87 -8.03 -2.65
N ALA A 189 -25.92 -7.89 -1.83
CA ALA A 189 -25.79 -7.71 -0.39
C ALA A 189 -25.03 -8.88 0.26
N VAL A 190 -25.34 -10.12 -0.12
CA VAL A 190 -24.60 -11.31 0.33
C VAL A 190 -23.12 -11.24 -0.05
N ARG A 191 -22.81 -10.95 -1.33
CA ARG A 191 -21.43 -10.90 -1.82
C ARG A 191 -20.63 -9.78 -1.16
N LEU A 192 -21.22 -8.60 -0.99
CA LEU A 192 -20.57 -7.46 -0.36
C LEU A 192 -20.23 -7.76 1.10
N THR A 193 -21.16 -8.34 1.86
CA THR A 193 -20.91 -8.75 3.25
C THR A 193 -19.76 -9.75 3.37
N HIS A 194 -19.73 -10.78 2.51
CA HIS A 194 -18.61 -11.73 2.50
C HIS A 194 -17.28 -11.06 2.14
N CYS A 195 -17.28 -10.07 1.24
CA CYS A 195 -16.06 -9.33 0.88
C CYS A 195 -15.60 -8.39 2.01
N LEU A 196 -16.48 -7.96 2.91
CA LEU A 196 -16.10 -7.14 4.06
C LEU A 196 -15.54 -7.97 5.23
N ALA A 197 -15.93 -9.24 5.34
CA ALA A 197 -15.51 -10.14 6.41
C ALA A 197 -14.00 -10.40 6.44
N ASP A 198 -13.49 -10.90 7.56
CA ASP A 198 -12.11 -11.41 7.67
C ASP A 198 -12.00 -12.86 7.24
N GLU A 199 -12.97 -13.67 7.64
CA GLU A 199 -13.03 -15.09 7.33
C GLU A 199 -14.45 -15.47 6.92
N VAL A 200 -14.57 -16.31 5.90
CA VAL A 200 -15.82 -16.94 5.43
C VAL A 200 -15.60 -18.45 5.42
N ASP A 201 -16.47 -19.16 6.13
CA ASP A 201 -16.41 -20.61 6.24
C ASP A 201 -17.18 -21.33 5.12
N HIS A 202 -16.90 -22.62 4.94
CA HIS A 202 -17.46 -23.44 3.86
C HIS A 202 -18.99 -23.52 3.87
N ASP A 203 -19.61 -23.27 5.04
CA ASP A 203 -21.05 -23.29 5.24
C ASP A 203 -21.69 -21.90 5.10
N GLY A 204 -20.92 -20.87 4.75
CA GLY A 204 -21.37 -19.50 4.56
C GLY A 204 -21.48 -18.67 5.83
N ARG A 205 -20.99 -19.18 6.98
CA ARG A 205 -20.75 -18.35 8.16
C ARG A 205 -19.56 -17.43 7.91
N PHE A 206 -19.54 -16.30 8.60
CA PHE A 206 -18.48 -15.32 8.43
C PHE A 206 -18.14 -14.64 9.75
N SER A 207 -16.95 -14.07 9.83
CA SER A 207 -16.46 -13.42 11.05
C SER A 207 -15.69 -12.14 10.79
N PHE A 208 -15.71 -11.25 11.77
CA PHE A 208 -14.92 -10.03 11.80
C PHE A 208 -14.02 -10.04 13.04
N ARG A 209 -12.74 -9.77 12.82
CA ARG A 209 -11.73 -9.70 13.87
C ARG A 209 -11.74 -8.34 14.52
N GLY A 210 -11.96 -8.35 15.83
CA GLY A 210 -11.80 -7.23 16.74
C GLY A 210 -11.70 -7.73 18.17
N PRO A 211 -11.63 -6.85 19.16
CA PRO A 211 -11.78 -7.20 20.56
C PRO A 211 -13.24 -6.97 21.03
N PRO A 212 -14.13 -7.98 21.07
CA PRO A 212 -13.93 -9.41 20.74
C PRO A 212 -14.19 -9.74 19.26
N VAL A 213 -13.78 -10.95 18.83
CA VAL A 213 -14.12 -11.47 17.49
C VAL A 213 -15.61 -11.77 17.46
N VAL A 214 -16.31 -11.29 16.44
CA VAL A 214 -17.74 -11.54 16.24
C VAL A 214 -17.93 -12.48 15.06
N ARG A 215 -18.80 -13.47 15.23
CA ARG A 215 -19.19 -14.42 14.19
C ARG A 215 -20.66 -14.21 13.85
N PHE A 216 -21.03 -14.57 12.64
CA PHE A 216 -22.38 -14.48 12.13
C PHE A 216 -22.79 -15.81 11.52
N GLY A 217 -24.09 -16.07 11.51
CA GLY A 217 -24.68 -17.15 10.72
C GLY A 217 -24.53 -16.91 9.21
N GLN A 218 -25.25 -17.70 8.42
CA GLN A 218 -25.24 -17.52 6.97
C GLN A 218 -25.79 -16.14 6.58
N ALA A 219 -25.20 -15.53 5.55
CA ALA A 219 -25.66 -14.25 5.01
C ALA A 219 -27.06 -14.31 4.34
N THR A 220 -27.84 -15.38 4.50
CA THR A 220 -29.21 -15.51 3.98
C THR A 220 -30.15 -14.43 4.49
N GLY A 221 -29.85 -13.82 5.64
CA GLY A 221 -30.56 -12.66 6.19
C GLY A 221 -30.35 -11.36 5.42
N MET A 222 -29.42 -11.30 4.45
CA MET A 222 -29.16 -10.10 3.64
C MET A 222 -30.18 -9.90 2.50
N LYS A 223 -31.28 -10.67 2.47
CA LYS A 223 -32.32 -10.57 1.44
C LYS A 223 -33.33 -9.49 1.80
N ARG A 224 -33.83 -8.76 0.80
CA ARG A 224 -34.85 -7.72 0.96
C ARG A 224 -34.50 -6.67 2.01
N LEU A 225 -33.25 -6.22 1.99
CA LEU A 225 -32.85 -5.06 2.78
C LEU A 225 -33.68 -3.84 2.39
N GLU A 226 -33.94 -2.98 3.36
CA GLU A 226 -34.50 -1.66 3.07
C GLU A 226 -33.57 -0.89 2.11
N PRO A 227 -34.10 -0.06 1.20
CA PRO A 227 -33.27 0.66 0.22
C PRO A 227 -32.14 1.49 0.85
N VAL A 228 -32.39 2.05 2.04
CA VAL A 228 -31.40 2.82 2.81
C VAL A 228 -30.27 1.95 3.35
N ASP A 229 -30.58 0.75 3.83
CA ASP A 229 -29.60 -0.19 4.37
C ASP A 229 -28.74 -0.77 3.26
N PHE A 230 -29.37 -1.12 2.12
CA PHE A 230 -28.64 -1.57 0.93
C PHE A 230 -27.67 -0.51 0.42
N ARG A 231 -28.12 0.76 0.32
CA ARG A 231 -27.25 1.89 -0.04
C ARG A 231 -26.08 2.07 0.93
N SER A 232 -26.36 1.93 2.22
CA SER A 232 -25.34 2.07 3.26
C SER A 232 -24.26 0.99 3.13
N LEU A 233 -24.67 -0.25 2.84
CA LEU A 233 -23.75 -1.36 2.55
C LEU A 233 -22.93 -1.12 1.28
N GLN A 234 -23.58 -0.66 0.20
CA GLN A 234 -22.93 -0.27 -1.06
C GLN A 234 -21.84 0.79 -0.83
N THR A 235 -22.17 1.84 -0.06
CA THR A 235 -21.26 2.95 0.25
C THR A 235 -20.07 2.48 1.08
N LEU A 236 -20.32 1.62 2.09
CA LEU A 236 -19.27 1.03 2.93
C LEU A 236 -18.30 0.19 2.10
N ALA A 237 -18.82 -0.71 1.25
CA ALA A 237 -18.01 -1.57 0.40
C ALA A 237 -17.23 -0.77 -0.66
N MET A 238 -17.86 0.24 -1.26
CA MET A 238 -17.18 1.15 -2.19
C MET A 238 -16.00 1.83 -1.49
N TRP A 239 -16.20 2.43 -0.31
CA TRP A 239 -15.10 3.12 0.41
C TRP A 239 -13.92 2.19 0.74
N VAL A 240 -14.19 0.93 1.10
CA VAL A 240 -13.14 -0.06 1.37
C VAL A 240 -12.34 -0.39 0.11
N TYR A 241 -13.01 -0.65 -1.01
CA TYR A 241 -12.39 -1.25 -2.18
C TYR A 241 -12.01 -0.27 -3.30
N ASP A 242 -12.46 0.99 -3.23
CA ASP A 242 -12.18 2.05 -4.22
C ASP A 242 -10.67 2.30 -4.42
N ASN A 243 -9.85 2.12 -3.36
CA ASN A 243 -8.40 2.20 -3.47
C ASN A 243 -7.71 0.89 -3.08
N ASN A 244 -7.10 0.22 -4.06
CA ASN A 244 -6.38 -1.03 -3.86
C ASN A 244 -5.21 -0.93 -2.87
N SER A 245 -4.49 0.21 -2.80
CA SER A 245 -3.36 0.36 -1.85
C SER A 245 -3.81 0.35 -0.40
N ASP A 246 -5.02 0.85 -0.14
CA ASP A 246 -5.54 1.04 1.20
C ASP A 246 -6.58 -0.02 1.57
N ALA A 247 -7.00 -0.87 0.63
CA ALA A 247 -8.12 -1.79 0.78
C ALA A 247 -7.96 -2.71 2.00
N GLU A 248 -6.77 -3.25 2.23
CA GLU A 248 -6.48 -4.08 3.40
C GLU A 248 -6.66 -3.31 4.72
N THR A 249 -6.09 -2.10 4.79
CA THR A 249 -6.18 -1.23 5.98
C THR A 249 -7.62 -0.81 6.24
N ARG A 250 -8.34 -0.32 5.20
CA ARG A 250 -9.74 0.11 5.31
C ARG A 250 -10.66 -1.04 5.70
N ARG A 251 -10.49 -2.22 5.10
CA ARG A 251 -11.25 -3.43 5.46
C ARG A 251 -11.02 -3.82 6.92
N SER A 252 -9.76 -3.83 7.37
CA SER A 252 -9.44 -4.16 8.76
C SER A 252 -10.04 -3.17 9.76
N LEU A 253 -10.09 -1.88 9.43
CA LEU A 253 -10.74 -0.86 10.27
C LEU A 253 -12.25 -1.08 10.34
N VAL A 254 -12.90 -1.33 9.20
CA VAL A 254 -14.33 -1.63 9.16
C VAL A 254 -14.65 -2.91 9.94
N ALA A 255 -13.86 -3.97 9.77
CA ALA A 255 -14.03 -5.21 10.51
C ALA A 255 -13.94 -5.00 12.03
N ALA A 256 -13.00 -4.16 12.47
CA ALA A 256 -12.86 -3.82 13.88
C ALA A 256 -14.05 -2.99 14.42
N GLU A 257 -14.61 -2.08 13.62
CA GLU A 257 -15.81 -1.31 14.00
C GLU A 257 -17.07 -2.17 14.06
N ILE A 258 -17.23 -3.10 13.11
CA ILE A 258 -18.31 -4.10 13.15
C ILE A 258 -18.16 -4.93 14.42
N ALA A 259 -16.99 -5.53 14.65
CA ALA A 259 -16.73 -6.37 15.82
C ALA A 259 -16.99 -5.65 17.17
N ARG A 260 -16.76 -4.33 17.24
CA ARG A 260 -16.97 -3.54 18.46
C ARG A 260 -18.44 -3.25 18.75
N SER A 261 -19.29 -3.26 17.73
CA SER A 261 -20.67 -2.74 17.82
C SER A 261 -21.67 -3.69 18.47
N ALA A 262 -21.18 -4.77 19.11
CA ALA A 262 -21.91 -5.68 20.01
C ALA A 262 -23.28 -6.12 19.47
N PHE A 263 -23.30 -7.15 18.64
CA PHE A 263 -24.53 -7.72 18.07
C PHE A 263 -25.17 -8.71 19.05
N PRO A 264 -26.35 -8.41 19.64
CA PRO A 264 -26.99 -9.32 20.59
C PRO A 264 -27.50 -10.62 19.93
N ASP A 265 -27.90 -10.54 18.66
CA ASP A 265 -28.62 -11.60 17.94
C ASP A 265 -27.88 -12.12 16.69
N GLU A 266 -26.64 -11.66 16.44
CA GLU A 266 -25.79 -12.04 15.29
C GLU A 266 -26.52 -12.01 13.92
N GLU A 267 -27.52 -11.13 13.75
CA GLU A 267 -28.29 -11.02 12.52
C GLU A 267 -27.50 -10.27 11.42
N PRO A 268 -27.23 -10.89 10.25
CA PRO A 268 -26.43 -10.27 9.19
C PRO A 268 -27.00 -8.94 8.68
N ALA A 269 -28.33 -8.80 8.58
CA ALA A 269 -28.98 -7.59 8.05
C ALA A 269 -28.62 -6.33 8.86
N ARG A 270 -28.35 -6.48 10.17
CA ARG A 270 -27.92 -5.36 11.01
C ARG A 270 -26.60 -4.73 10.59
N ILE A 271 -25.75 -5.48 9.87
CA ILE A 271 -24.52 -4.92 9.32
C ILE A 271 -24.84 -3.81 8.32
N ALA A 272 -25.84 -4.01 7.47
CA ALA A 272 -26.28 -3.02 6.50
C ALA A 272 -26.93 -1.80 7.19
N ALA A 273 -27.79 -2.04 8.18
CA ALA A 273 -28.46 -0.97 8.94
C ALA A 273 -27.48 -0.09 9.75
N LEU A 274 -26.39 -0.66 10.26
CA LEU A 274 -25.37 0.06 11.03
C LEU A 274 -24.15 0.46 10.20
N ALA A 275 -24.13 0.16 8.89
CA ALA A 275 -23.03 0.48 7.99
C ALA A 275 -22.58 1.95 8.02
N PRO A 276 -23.48 2.96 8.15
CA PRO A 276 -23.06 4.35 8.25
C PRO A 276 -22.19 4.62 9.49
N ASN A 277 -22.52 3.98 10.63
CA ASN A 277 -21.75 4.15 11.87
C ASN A 277 -20.37 3.51 11.76
N PHE A 278 -20.28 2.33 11.14
CA PHE A 278 -19.01 1.66 10.90
C PHE A 278 -18.14 2.47 9.93
N LEU A 279 -18.75 3.03 8.89
CA LEU A 279 -18.06 3.86 7.91
C LEU A 279 -17.47 5.11 8.55
N GLU A 280 -18.24 5.83 9.36
CA GLU A 280 -17.76 7.03 10.06
C GLU A 280 -16.66 6.69 11.07
N GLY A 281 -16.83 5.62 11.87
CA GLY A 281 -15.80 5.15 12.79
C GLY A 281 -14.49 4.77 12.08
N ALA A 282 -14.60 4.01 10.99
CA ALA A 282 -13.46 3.57 10.19
C ALA A 282 -12.77 4.75 9.48
N ARG A 283 -13.52 5.73 8.97
CA ARG A 283 -12.97 6.97 8.38
C ARG A 283 -12.19 7.79 9.40
N ILE A 284 -12.74 7.98 10.60
CA ILE A 284 -12.05 8.67 11.69
C ILE A 284 -10.76 7.93 12.05
N ALA A 285 -10.82 6.61 12.24
CA ALA A 285 -9.65 5.79 12.57
C ALA A 285 -8.59 5.84 11.47
N HIS A 286 -8.99 5.78 10.21
CA HIS A 286 -8.11 5.91 9.05
C HIS A 286 -7.43 7.30 9.03
N GLN A 287 -8.20 8.38 9.22
CA GLN A 287 -7.67 9.74 9.28
C GLN A 287 -6.70 9.94 10.45
N VAL A 288 -7.00 9.38 11.63
CA VAL A 288 -6.10 9.41 12.79
C VAL A 288 -4.82 8.62 12.49
N GLY A 289 -4.92 7.47 11.83
CA GLY A 289 -3.77 6.68 11.38
C GLY A 289 -2.86 7.48 10.44
N LEU A 290 -3.43 8.10 9.40
CA LEU A 290 -2.70 8.96 8.47
C LEU A 290 -2.04 10.15 9.18
N ASN A 291 -2.76 10.80 10.10
CA ASN A 291 -2.23 11.93 10.87
C ASN A 291 -1.08 11.51 11.80
N LYS A 292 -1.15 10.33 12.44
CA LYS A 292 -0.06 9.80 13.27
C LYS A 292 1.19 9.52 12.44
N VAL A 293 1.03 8.86 11.29
CA VAL A 293 2.14 8.62 10.37
C VAL A 293 2.78 9.94 9.94
N SER A 294 1.98 10.96 9.62
CA SER A 294 2.47 12.30 9.26
C SER A 294 3.19 13.03 10.42
N LEU A 295 2.69 12.92 11.65
CA LEU A 295 3.36 13.52 12.81
C LEU A 295 4.68 12.83 13.13
N ASP A 296 4.73 11.50 13.02
CA ASP A 296 5.95 10.73 13.26
C ASP A 296 7.00 11.01 12.17
N THR A 297 6.61 11.21 10.91
CA THR A 297 7.55 11.64 9.85
C THR A 297 8.09 13.05 10.11
N LEU A 298 7.23 14.01 10.48
CA LEU A 298 7.67 15.37 10.82
C LEU A 298 8.61 15.40 12.04
N ARG A 299 8.33 14.59 13.06
CA ARG A 299 9.22 14.44 14.23
C ARG A 299 10.57 13.84 13.83
N ALA A 300 10.57 12.79 13.02
CA ALA A 300 11.80 12.19 12.50
C ALA A 300 12.64 13.19 11.70
N LEU A 301 12.00 14.05 10.90
CA LEU A 301 12.67 15.14 10.16
C LEU A 301 13.22 16.23 11.08
N ALA A 302 12.48 16.62 12.13
CA ALA A 302 12.94 17.60 13.11
C ALA A 302 14.16 17.08 13.89
N ASP A 303 14.12 15.82 14.34
CA ASP A 303 15.22 15.16 15.04
C ASP A 303 16.45 15.02 14.12
N LEU A 304 16.24 14.72 12.83
CA LEU A 304 17.31 14.68 11.84
C LEU A 304 18.01 16.03 11.71
N ARG A 305 17.23 17.11 11.51
CA ARG A 305 17.78 18.47 11.37
C ARG A 305 18.56 18.90 12.62
N LYS A 306 18.04 18.57 13.81
CA LYS A 306 18.72 18.85 15.08
C LYS A 306 20.03 18.08 15.18
N THR A 307 20.02 16.78 14.87
CA THR A 307 21.22 15.93 14.92
C THR A 307 22.30 16.43 13.96
N VAL A 308 21.95 16.79 12.72
CA VAL A 308 22.90 17.36 11.75
C VAL A 308 23.45 18.71 12.22
N SER A 309 22.62 19.55 12.84
CA SER A 309 23.06 20.82 13.43
C SER A 309 24.05 20.60 14.57
N ASP A 310 23.77 19.67 15.48
CA ASP A 310 24.63 19.33 16.61
C ASP A 310 25.97 18.74 16.13
N GLU A 311 25.96 17.88 15.10
CA GLU A 311 27.18 17.36 14.46
C GLU A 311 28.02 18.48 13.84
N THR A 312 27.38 19.40 13.11
CA THR A 312 28.07 20.55 12.50
C THR A 312 28.71 21.45 13.57
N ALA A 313 28.01 21.70 14.68
CA ALA A 313 28.54 22.45 15.81
C ALA A 313 29.76 21.77 16.45
N ARG A 314 29.72 20.44 16.61
CA ARG A 314 30.87 19.65 17.12
C ARG A 314 32.08 19.70 16.19
N PHE A 315 31.87 19.66 14.86
CA PHE A 315 32.96 19.82 13.90
C PHE A 315 33.57 21.22 13.92
N SER A 316 32.74 22.25 14.07
CA SER A 316 33.21 23.62 14.25
C SER A 316 34.08 23.75 15.50
N GLU A 317 33.64 23.16 16.62
CA GLU A 317 34.40 23.16 17.87
C GLU A 317 35.73 22.39 17.76
N ALA A 318 35.74 21.21 17.13
CA ALA A 318 36.96 20.46 16.88
C ALA A 318 37.95 21.24 16.00
N THR A 319 37.44 21.98 15.01
CA THR A 319 38.25 22.85 14.15
C THR A 319 38.84 24.01 14.96
N ARG A 320 38.05 24.62 15.86
CA ARG A 320 38.52 25.67 16.76
C ARG A 320 39.61 25.16 17.70
N GLN A 321 39.41 23.98 18.30
CA GLN A 321 40.40 23.35 19.17
C GLN A 321 41.71 23.08 18.42
N LEU A 322 41.64 22.55 17.20
CA LEU A 322 42.80 22.35 16.34
C LEU A 322 43.56 23.66 16.08
N SER A 323 42.85 24.74 15.73
CA SER A 323 43.45 26.06 15.52
C SER A 323 44.16 26.58 16.77
N THR A 324 43.55 26.43 17.95
CA THR A 324 44.14 26.84 19.22
C THR A 324 45.39 26.01 19.56
N SER A 325 45.35 24.70 19.34
CA SER A 325 46.51 23.81 19.56
C SER A 325 47.68 24.17 18.64
N VAL A 326 47.41 24.48 17.38
CA VAL A 326 48.44 24.93 16.42
C VAL A 326 49.01 26.28 16.82
N ALA A 327 48.16 27.26 17.15
CA ALA A 327 48.61 28.57 17.59
C ALA A 327 49.49 28.45 18.84
N GLY A 328 49.08 27.64 19.83
CA GLY A 328 49.87 27.34 21.01
C GLY A 328 51.24 26.75 20.66
N ALA A 329 51.27 25.72 19.81
CA ALA A 329 52.53 25.12 19.35
C ALA A 329 53.44 26.13 18.62
N VAL A 330 52.87 27.02 17.82
CA VAL A 330 53.59 28.09 17.12
C VAL A 330 54.19 29.09 18.09
N PHE A 331 53.39 29.64 19.01
CA PHE A 331 53.90 30.61 19.99
C PHE A 331 54.95 29.98 20.91
N THR A 332 54.74 28.74 21.35
CA THR A 332 55.74 28.01 22.16
C THR A 332 57.04 27.79 21.37
N GLY A 333 56.95 27.35 20.11
CA GLY A 333 58.14 27.14 19.29
C GLY A 333 58.91 28.43 19.01
N ILE A 334 58.23 29.55 18.70
CA ILE A 334 58.86 30.86 18.55
C ILE A 334 59.53 31.29 19.86
N GLY A 335 58.86 31.10 21.00
CA GLY A 335 59.42 31.43 22.32
C GLY A 335 60.69 30.62 22.64
N VAL A 336 60.67 29.32 22.38
CA VAL A 336 61.85 28.45 22.57
C VAL A 336 62.99 28.86 21.62
N MET A 337 62.67 29.21 20.37
CA MET A 337 63.65 29.69 19.39
C MET A 337 64.30 31.00 19.83
N ALA A 338 63.51 31.98 20.28
CA ALA A 338 64.01 33.25 20.81
C ALA A 338 64.88 33.06 22.07
N ALA A 339 64.46 32.17 22.98
CA ALA A 339 65.24 31.81 24.16
C ALA A 339 66.60 31.20 23.79
N ARG A 340 66.65 30.30 22.79
CA ARG A 340 67.91 29.73 22.30
C ARG A 340 68.84 30.79 21.72
N LEU A 341 68.32 31.72 20.93
CA LEU A 341 69.11 32.80 20.31
C LEU A 341 69.63 33.82 21.33
N SER A 342 68.96 33.97 22.48
CA SER A 342 69.29 35.00 23.48
C SER A 342 70.25 34.50 24.57
N LEU A 343 70.37 33.18 24.77
CA LEU A 343 71.18 32.60 25.83
C LEU A 343 72.50 32.04 25.28
N PRO A 344 73.67 32.53 25.75
CA PRO A 344 74.98 31.99 25.39
C PRO A 344 75.25 30.70 26.17
N VAL A 345 74.54 29.63 25.82
CA VAL A 345 74.74 28.29 26.39
C VAL A 345 75.52 27.47 25.38
N GLU A 346 76.77 27.15 25.71
CA GLU A 346 77.61 26.20 24.97
C GLU A 346 77.31 24.79 25.47
N GLY A 347 76.89 23.89 24.56
CA GLY A 347 76.65 22.48 24.89
C GLY A 347 75.55 21.82 24.06
N THR A 348 75.83 20.60 23.60
CA THR A 348 74.90 19.77 22.81
C THR A 348 73.61 19.41 23.54
N ALA A 349 73.64 19.38 24.88
CA ALA A 349 72.49 19.02 25.71
C ALA A 349 71.30 20.00 25.56
N PHE A 350 71.56 21.30 25.42
CA PHE A 350 70.50 22.31 25.26
C PHE A 350 69.87 22.24 23.86
N SER A 351 70.67 22.05 22.82
CA SER A 351 70.19 21.82 21.44
C SER A 351 69.31 20.57 21.33
N VAL A 352 69.72 19.47 21.98
CA VAL A 352 68.90 18.24 22.05
C VAL A 352 67.58 18.51 22.77
N ALA A 353 67.58 19.27 23.87
CA ALA A 353 66.35 19.62 24.58
C ALA A 353 65.38 20.45 23.72
N VAL A 354 65.87 21.45 22.99
CA VAL A 354 65.05 22.25 22.05
C VAL A 354 64.44 21.39 20.95
N PHE A 355 65.22 20.47 20.37
CA PHE A 355 64.73 19.54 19.36
C PHE A 355 63.65 18.61 19.92
N VAL A 356 63.86 18.04 21.12
CA VAL A 356 62.88 17.18 21.80
C VAL A 356 61.58 17.93 22.05
N VAL A 357 61.62 19.19 22.49
CA VAL A 357 60.41 20.02 22.64
C VAL A 357 59.69 20.19 21.31
N GLY A 358 60.41 20.44 20.21
CA GLY A 358 59.83 20.51 18.87
C GLY A 358 59.11 19.21 18.48
N VAL A 359 59.73 18.05 18.74
CA VAL A 359 59.13 16.73 18.48
C VAL A 359 57.87 16.53 19.32
N VAL A 360 57.89 16.90 20.61
CA VAL A 360 56.73 16.80 21.50
C VAL A 360 55.57 17.68 21.01
N LEU A 361 55.85 18.90 20.54
CA LEU A 361 54.83 19.78 19.96
C LEU A 361 54.23 19.21 18.68
N LEU A 362 55.05 18.62 17.81
CA LEU A 362 54.58 17.94 16.61
C LEU A 362 53.68 16.74 16.95
N LEU A 363 54.10 15.90 17.91
CA LEU A 363 53.31 14.76 18.38
C LEU A 363 51.99 15.20 19.02
N TYR A 364 51.97 16.33 19.72
CA TYR A 364 50.75 16.91 20.28
C TYR A 364 49.77 17.33 19.18
N VAL A 365 50.23 18.10 18.18
CA VAL A 365 49.40 18.49 17.03
C VAL A 365 48.90 17.25 16.27
N TRP A 366 49.76 16.26 16.08
CA TRP A 366 49.39 14.98 15.46
C TRP A 366 48.29 14.24 16.26
N ALA A 367 48.41 14.17 17.58
CA ALA A 367 47.41 13.52 18.44
C ALA A 367 46.04 14.20 18.35
N VAL A 368 46.00 15.53 18.29
CA VAL A 368 44.75 16.30 18.10
C VAL A 368 44.11 15.99 16.74
N ILE A 369 44.92 15.95 15.67
CA ILE A 369 44.46 15.59 14.32
C ILE A 369 43.93 14.15 14.28
N TRP A 370 44.68 13.20 14.87
CA TRP A 370 44.29 11.80 14.93
C TRP A 370 42.95 11.61 15.65
N ASN A 371 42.75 12.30 16.77
CA ASN A 371 41.50 12.22 17.52
C ASN A 371 40.31 12.73 16.70
N GLY A 372 40.49 13.83 15.94
CA GLY A 372 39.42 14.31 15.05
C GLY A 372 39.12 13.38 13.88
N TYR A 373 40.14 12.73 13.29
CA TYR A 373 39.90 11.68 12.28
C TYR A 373 39.12 10.49 12.83
N ARG A 374 39.44 10.02 14.04
CA ARG A 374 38.67 8.96 14.70
C ARG A 374 37.24 9.38 14.98
N PHE A 375 37.03 10.61 15.43
CA PHE A 375 35.69 11.15 15.64
C PHE A 375 34.87 11.20 14.34
N MET A 376 35.46 11.68 13.23
CA MET A 376 34.79 11.67 11.91
C MET A 376 34.42 10.26 11.45
N ALA A 377 35.30 9.27 11.66
CA ALA A 377 35.03 7.88 11.28
C ALA A 377 33.82 7.31 12.05
N ILE A 378 33.69 7.61 13.34
CA ILE A 378 32.54 7.23 14.15
C ILE A 378 31.26 7.90 13.63
N GLN A 379 31.30 9.20 13.34
CA GLN A 379 30.13 9.93 12.80
C GLN A 379 29.69 9.40 11.42
N LYS A 380 30.62 8.96 10.57
CA LYS A 380 30.28 8.28 9.29
C LYS A 380 29.51 6.99 9.51
N GLN A 381 29.90 6.18 10.48
CA GLN A 381 29.20 4.93 10.81
C GLN A 381 27.80 5.21 11.36
N LEU A 382 27.66 6.17 12.29
CA LEU A 382 26.33 6.55 12.77
C LEU A 382 25.43 7.01 11.62
N ARG A 383 25.91 7.90 10.72
CA ARG A 383 25.08 8.36 9.59
C ARG A 383 24.59 7.23 8.68
N LEU A 384 25.39 6.17 8.48
CA LEU A 384 24.96 4.98 7.74
C LEU A 384 23.83 4.23 8.45
N ASP A 385 23.90 4.08 9.77
CA ASP A 385 22.85 3.43 10.57
C ASP A 385 21.55 4.26 10.56
N TRP A 386 21.66 5.58 10.66
CA TRP A 386 20.52 6.50 10.58
C TRP A 386 19.86 6.47 9.19
N ARG A 387 20.68 6.39 8.13
CA ARG A 387 20.20 6.31 6.74
C ARG A 387 19.24 5.14 6.53
N GLN A 388 19.51 3.97 7.12
CA GLN A 388 18.62 2.80 7.01
C GLN A 388 17.24 3.03 7.65
N ARG A 389 17.18 3.78 8.76
CA ARG A 389 15.91 4.09 9.44
C ARG A 389 15.10 5.16 8.72
N LEU A 390 15.78 6.10 8.07
CA LEU A 390 15.17 7.27 7.42
C LEU A 390 14.72 7.01 5.99
N TYR A 391 15.27 5.99 5.30
CA TYR A 391 14.87 5.66 3.93
C TYR A 391 13.40 5.31 3.75
N ARG A 392 12.72 4.88 4.83
CA ARG A 392 11.27 4.67 4.81
C ARG A 392 10.49 5.98 4.59
N TYR A 393 11.08 7.13 4.91
CA TYR A 393 10.38 8.41 5.02
C TYR A 393 10.95 9.52 4.15
N LEU A 394 12.15 9.35 3.59
CA LEU A 394 12.82 10.39 2.81
C LEU A 394 13.44 9.82 1.54
N GLN A 395 13.22 10.49 0.41
CA GLN A 395 13.85 10.13 -0.86
C GLN A 395 15.36 10.39 -0.78
N LYS A 396 16.13 9.70 -1.63
CA LYS A 396 17.60 9.74 -1.58
C LYS A 396 18.14 11.15 -1.83
N GLU A 397 17.52 11.87 -2.76
CA GLU A 397 17.88 13.22 -3.17
C GLU A 397 17.73 14.23 -2.03
N GLU A 398 16.63 14.12 -1.28
CA GLU A 398 16.35 14.96 -0.11
C GLU A 398 17.28 14.62 1.06
N TYR A 399 17.60 13.33 1.26
CA TYR A 399 18.58 12.91 2.27
C TYR A 399 19.97 13.50 1.98
N ASP A 400 20.41 13.46 0.73
CA ASP A 400 21.70 13.99 0.32
C ASP A 400 21.80 15.51 0.50
N LEU A 401 20.71 16.23 0.21
CA LEU A 401 20.62 17.67 0.44
C LEU A 401 20.68 18.03 1.94
N LEU A 402 19.95 17.30 2.78
CA LEU A 402 19.75 17.65 4.19
C LEU A 402 20.87 17.13 5.11
N VAL A 403 21.54 16.04 4.75
CA VAL A 403 22.47 15.33 5.64
C VAL A 403 23.85 15.18 5.01
N THR A 404 23.93 14.61 3.80
CA THR A 404 25.21 14.26 3.18
C THR A 404 26.02 15.52 2.84
N SER A 405 25.43 16.47 2.13
CA SER A 405 26.11 17.68 1.65
C SER A 405 26.63 18.58 2.79
N PRO A 406 25.84 18.94 3.83
CA PRO A 406 26.33 19.75 4.95
C PRO A 406 27.47 19.08 5.72
N ALA A 407 27.33 17.78 6.00
CA ALA A 407 28.32 17.03 6.76
C ALA A 407 29.63 16.84 5.99
N GLU A 408 29.56 16.57 4.68
CA GLU A 408 30.76 16.52 3.83
C GLU A 408 31.47 17.87 3.74
N SER A 409 30.73 18.98 3.71
CA SER A 409 31.31 20.31 3.73
C SER A 409 32.08 20.56 5.04
N ALA A 410 31.51 20.17 6.17
CA ALA A 410 32.16 20.29 7.48
C ALA A 410 33.42 19.40 7.60
N GLU A 411 33.37 18.15 7.12
CA GLU A 411 34.54 17.28 7.06
C GLU A 411 35.65 17.83 6.15
N ARG A 412 35.27 18.40 5.00
CA ARG A 412 36.22 19.06 4.09
C ARG A 412 36.92 20.22 4.78
N ALA A 413 36.19 21.08 5.50
CA ALA A 413 36.79 22.18 6.25
C ALA A 413 37.80 21.68 7.30
N TYR A 414 37.44 20.65 8.07
CA TYR A 414 38.34 20.06 9.07
C TYR A 414 39.59 19.44 8.42
N THR A 415 39.44 18.69 7.34
CA THR A 415 40.58 18.05 6.66
C THR A 415 41.55 19.06 6.04
N TRP A 416 41.06 20.17 5.50
CA TRP A 416 41.92 21.27 5.07
C TRP A 416 42.66 21.90 6.26
N ALA A 417 41.95 22.19 7.35
CA ALA A 417 42.57 22.74 8.57
C ALA A 417 43.65 21.81 9.13
N ALA A 418 43.42 20.49 9.17
CA ALA A 418 44.38 19.48 9.61
C ALA A 418 45.65 19.44 8.72
N ARG A 419 45.50 19.58 7.40
CA ARG A 419 46.64 19.65 6.46
C ARG A 419 47.49 20.89 6.69
N PHE A 420 46.87 22.06 6.90
CA PHE A 420 47.62 23.28 7.21
C PHE A 420 48.28 23.19 8.60
N ALA A 421 47.57 22.65 9.59
CA ALA A 421 48.08 22.44 10.94
C ALA A 421 49.36 21.60 10.96
N ILE A 422 49.37 20.45 10.28
CA ILE A 422 50.55 19.58 10.22
C ILE A 422 51.68 20.23 9.43
N ALA A 423 51.38 20.93 8.32
CA ALA A 423 52.40 21.64 7.54
C ALA A 423 53.11 22.72 8.38
N ILE A 424 52.35 23.51 9.16
CA ILE A 424 52.89 24.52 10.07
C ILE A 424 53.73 23.86 11.17
N ALA A 425 53.24 22.77 11.78
CA ALA A 425 53.97 22.07 12.84
C ALA A 425 55.30 21.47 12.34
N VAL A 426 55.32 20.89 11.12
CA VAL A 426 56.55 20.38 10.49
C VAL A 426 57.50 21.52 10.16
N PHE A 427 57.01 22.64 9.61
CA PHE A 427 57.84 23.81 9.33
C PHE A 427 58.48 24.37 10.60
N LEU A 428 57.73 24.41 11.70
CA LEU A 428 58.22 24.83 13.01
C LEU A 428 59.29 23.88 13.55
N LEU A 429 59.10 22.56 13.44
CA LEU A 429 60.10 21.58 13.83
C LEU A 429 61.40 21.75 13.01
N LEU A 430 61.28 21.97 11.70
CA LEU A 430 62.43 22.23 10.83
C LEU A 430 63.17 23.50 11.26
N GLY A 431 62.46 24.61 11.50
CA GLY A 431 63.03 25.85 11.99
C GLY A 431 63.76 25.69 13.33
N LEU A 432 63.14 25.00 14.29
CA LEU A 432 63.76 24.67 15.58
C LEU A 432 65.00 23.79 15.39
N SER A 433 64.98 22.85 14.44
CA SER A 433 66.12 21.98 14.14
C SER A 433 67.29 22.79 13.56
N VAL A 434 67.04 23.71 12.63
CA VAL A 434 68.07 24.59 12.06
C VAL A 434 68.72 25.44 13.15
N VAL A 435 67.93 26.02 14.07
CA VAL A 435 68.44 26.84 15.17
C VAL A 435 69.13 26.00 16.24
N ALA A 436 68.64 24.81 16.54
CA ALA A 436 69.26 23.92 17.53
C ALA A 436 70.63 23.44 17.05
N PHE A 437 70.79 23.15 15.76
CA PHE A 437 72.01 22.58 15.19
C PHE A 437 72.83 23.58 14.34
N SER A 438 72.56 24.88 14.42
CA SER A 438 73.27 25.91 13.65
C SER A 438 74.78 25.87 13.88
N ASP A 439 75.20 25.61 15.12
CA ASP A 439 76.62 25.59 15.52
C ASP A 439 77.33 24.35 14.97
N ALA A 440 76.67 23.18 15.04
CA ALA A 440 77.18 21.92 14.49
C ALA A 440 77.24 21.96 12.95
N PHE A 441 76.26 22.57 12.30
CA PHE A 441 76.23 22.75 10.85
C PHE A 441 77.32 23.73 10.38
N SER A 442 77.53 24.82 11.13
CA SER A 442 78.60 25.79 10.88
C SER A 442 80.00 25.22 11.13
N ALA A 443 80.14 24.24 12.04
CA ALA A 443 81.39 23.50 12.26
C ALA A 443 81.65 22.48 11.15
N ALA A 444 80.63 21.74 10.70
CA ALA A 444 80.73 20.80 9.60
C ALA A 444 81.07 21.49 8.26
N LEU A 445 80.49 22.66 7.99
CA LEU A 445 80.82 23.48 6.81
C LEU A 445 82.23 24.08 6.85
N ARG A 446 82.81 24.27 8.04
CA ARG A 446 84.19 24.73 8.21
C ARG A 446 85.25 23.63 8.00
N GLY A 447 84.83 22.37 7.82
CA GLY A 447 85.74 21.28 7.48
C GLY A 447 86.65 20.82 8.61
N GLU A 448 86.27 21.05 9.87
CA GLU A 448 87.01 20.50 11.02
C GLU A 448 86.64 19.02 11.21
N ALA A 449 87.28 18.16 10.43
CA ALA A 449 87.25 16.73 10.65
C ALA A 449 88.04 16.38 11.92
N MET A 450 87.32 15.74 12.83
CA MET A 450 87.75 14.94 13.97
C MET A 450 89.08 14.18 13.72
N THR A 451 90.21 14.73 14.14
CA THR A 451 91.46 13.98 14.38
C THR A 451 92.15 14.53 15.61
N ASP A 452 92.02 13.79 16.72
CA ASP A 452 93.13 13.56 17.64
C ASP A 452 92.76 12.35 18.52
N LEU A 453 93.23 11.18 18.10
CA LEU A 453 93.41 10.01 18.96
C LEU A 453 94.86 10.01 19.46
N PRO A 454 95.12 9.68 20.73
CA PRO A 454 96.46 9.72 21.30
C PRO A 454 97.26 8.48 20.87
N VAL A 455 98.39 8.69 20.19
CA VAL A 455 99.37 7.62 19.95
C VAL A 455 100.33 7.55 21.14
N THR A 456 100.27 6.41 21.83
CA THR A 456 101.21 5.92 22.84
C THR A 456 102.40 5.22 22.17
N GLY A 457 103.57 5.20 22.84
CA GLY A 457 104.76 4.40 22.50
C GLY A 457 106.01 5.27 22.35
N THR A 458 106.85 5.53 23.36
CA THR A 458 107.80 4.64 24.09
C THR A 458 108.98 4.12 23.25
N SER A 459 110.19 4.54 23.67
CA SER A 459 111.49 3.81 23.70
C SER A 459 112.61 4.18 22.71
N ALA A 460 113.68 4.79 23.28
CA ALA A 460 115.14 4.49 23.19
C ALA A 460 115.82 4.33 21.81
N ALA A 461 117.10 4.62 21.54
CA ALA A 461 118.35 4.88 22.28
C ALA A 461 119.36 5.50 21.24
N PRO A 462 120.69 5.66 21.45
CA PRO A 462 121.60 5.10 22.47
C PRO A 462 122.23 6.08 23.46
#